data_AF-A0A816BP19-F1
#
_entry.id   AF-A0A816BP19-F1
#
_cell.length_a   1.000
_cell.length_b   1.000
_cell.length_c   1.000
_cell.angle_alpha   90.00
_cell.angle_beta   90.00
_cell.angle_gamma   90.00
#
_symmetry.space_group_name_H-M   'P 1'
#
loop_
_entity.id
_entity.type
_entity.pdbx_description
1 polymer ?
#
loop_
_entity_poly.entity_id
_entity_poly.type
_entity_poly.pdbx_seq_one_letter_code
_entity_poly.pdbx_strand_id
1 'polypeptide(L)' 'MKSSVVLLRRFNLLTHRRFASSYTVQEIQADQYGAPLDVLKLNQTTTFDSSQLKPNDVLIKLLASPINPADINMV' A
#
# COMPACT_ATOMS: atom_id res chain seq x y z
N MET A 1 -34.46 28.73 40.09
CA MET A 1 -34.26 28.46 38.66
C MET A 1 -33.12 27.46 38.53
N LYS A 2 -33.41 26.21 38.15
CA LYS A 2 -32.41 25.13 38.07
C LYS A 2 -31.75 25.21 36.69
N SER A 3 -30.48 25.60 36.62
CA SER A 3 -29.71 25.56 35.38
C SER A 3 -28.95 24.23 35.31
N SER A 4 -29.50 23.30 34.54
CA SER A 4 -28.87 22.00 34.28
C SER A 4 -27.79 22.19 33.22
N VAL A 5 -26.53 22.18 33.65
CA VAL A 5 -25.38 22.08 32.74
C VAL A 5 -25.37 20.67 32.16
N VAL A 6 -25.84 20.53 30.92
CA VAL A 6 -25.80 19.26 30.19
C VAL A 6 -24.36 19.00 29.78
N LEU A 7 -23.68 18.15 30.55
CA LEU A 7 -22.36 17.63 30.26
C LEU A 7 -22.46 16.60 29.12
N LEU A 8 -22.54 17.07 27.87
CA LEU A 8 -22.41 16.19 26.71
C LEU A 8 -20.95 15.70 26.62
N ARG A 9 -20.67 14.58 27.28
CA ARG A 9 -19.46 13.78 27.04
C ARG A 9 -19.48 13.37 25.57
N ARG A 10 -18.59 13.99 24.79
CA ARG A 10 -18.28 13.59 23.41
C ARG A 10 -17.84 12.13 23.43
N PHE A 11 -18.72 11.24 23.01
CA PHE A 11 -18.32 9.89 22.63
C PHE A 11 -17.35 10.02 21.48
N ASN A 12 -16.07 9.73 21.74
CA ASN A 12 -15.11 9.47 20.68
C ASN A 12 -15.56 8.19 19.98
N LEU A 13 -16.40 8.35 18.95
CA LEU A 13 -16.63 7.31 17.96
C LEU A 13 -15.28 6.99 17.33
N LEU A 14 -14.64 5.94 17.84
CA LEU A 14 -13.51 5.29 17.22
C LEU A 14 -14.01 4.66 15.93
N THR A 15 -14.20 5.49 14.90
CA THR A 15 -14.43 5.03 13.55
C THR A 15 -13.21 4.21 13.17
N HIS A 16 -13.38 2.89 13.09
CA HIS A 16 -12.43 2.02 12.43
C HIS A 16 -12.26 2.60 11.03
N ARG A 17 -11.10 3.21 10.76
CA ARG A 17 -10.74 3.58 9.39
C ARG A 17 -10.76 2.27 8.61
N ARG A 18 -11.81 2.06 7.83
CA ARG A 18 -11.87 0.94 6.90
C ARG A 18 -10.69 1.15 5.95
N PHE A 19 -9.70 0.29 6.05
CA PHE A 19 -8.67 0.19 5.03
C PHE A 19 -9.38 -0.02 3.68
N ALA A 20 -8.90 0.63 2.63
CA ALA A 20 -9.46 0.41 1.30
C ALA A 20 -9.36 -1.09 0.99
N SER A 21 -10.44 -1.69 0.49
CA SER A 21 -10.45 -3.12 0.16
C SER A 21 -9.52 -3.44 -1.00
N SER A 22 -9.31 -2.48 -1.90
CA SER A 22 -8.56 -2.62 -3.13
C SER A 22 -7.60 -1.45 -3.34
N TYR A 23 -6.40 -1.75 -3.85
CA TYR A 23 -5.32 -0.80 -4.11
C TYR A 23 -4.86 -0.91 -5.56
N THR A 24 -4.76 0.20 -6.26
CA THR A 24 -4.02 0.24 -7.54
C THR A 24 -2.54 0.39 -7.23
N VAL A 25 -1.74 -0.53 -7.75
CA VAL A 25 -0.29 -0.54 -7.58
C VAL A 25 0.42 -0.50 -8.93
N GLN A 26 1.64 0.03 -8.91
CA GLN A 26 2.54 0.06 -10.05
C GLN A 26 3.75 -0.82 -9.74
N GLU A 27 4.22 -1.55 -10.75
CA GLU A 27 5.32 -2.50 -10.62
C GLU A 27 6.29 -2.35 -11.78
N ILE A 28 7.58 -2.49 -11.51
CA ILE A 28 8.62 -2.61 -12.53
C ILE A 28 8.84 -4.10 -12.77
N GLN A 29 8.60 -4.57 -13.99
CA GLN A 29 8.67 -5.99 -14.35
C GLN A 29 9.61 -6.21 -15.54
N ALA A 30 10.33 -7.33 -15.52
CA ALA A 30 11.05 -7.89 -16.67
C ALA A 30 10.55 -9.32 -16.92
N ASP A 31 10.19 -9.62 -18.17
CA ASP A 31 9.73 -10.96 -18.56
C ASP A 31 10.88 -11.86 -19.03
N GLN A 32 12.07 -11.28 -19.22
CA GLN A 32 13.28 -11.94 -19.69
C GLN A 32 14.53 -11.19 -19.22
N TYR A 33 15.67 -11.88 -19.13
CA TYR A 33 16.95 -11.28 -18.79
C TYR A 33 17.47 -10.35 -19.91
N GLY A 34 18.13 -9.26 -19.55
CA GLY A 34 18.82 -8.40 -20.51
C GLY A 34 19.25 -7.04 -19.96
N ALA A 35 19.68 -6.16 -20.86
CA ALA A 35 20.02 -4.80 -20.46
C ALA A 35 18.76 -4.11 -19.91
N PRO A 36 18.81 -3.45 -18.73
CA PRO A 36 17.63 -2.89 -18.07
C PRO A 36 16.78 -1.98 -18.96
N LEU A 37 17.42 -1.22 -19.86
CA LEU A 37 16.74 -0.30 -20.78
C LEU A 37 15.83 -1.02 -21.78
N ASP A 38 16.15 -2.26 -22.13
CA ASP A 38 15.45 -3.02 -23.17
C ASP A 38 14.36 -3.91 -22.58
N VAL A 39 14.51 -4.34 -21.32
CA VAL A 39 13.67 -5.38 -20.72
C VAL A 39 12.70 -4.88 -19.65
N LEU A 40 13.02 -3.79 -18.94
CA LEU A 40 12.17 -3.29 -17.86
C LEU A 40 10.98 -2.51 -18.40
N LYS A 41 9.80 -2.83 -17.87
CA LYS A 41 8.55 -2.11 -18.16
C LYS A 41 7.88 -1.69 -16.86
N LEU A 42 7.26 -0.51 -16.88
CA LEU A 42 6.36 -0.08 -15.82
C LEU A 42 4.96 -0.62 -16.10
N ASN A 43 4.50 -1.57 -15.29
CA ASN A 43 3.12 -2.03 -15.31
C ASN A 43 2.29 -1.11 -14.41
N GLN A 44 1.41 -0.31 -15.02
CA GLN A 44 0.74 0.79 -14.33
C GLN A 44 -0.51 0.39 -13.54
N THR A 45 -1.01 -0.84 -13.72
CA THR A 45 -2.36 -1.18 -13.27
C THR A 45 -2.46 -2.63 -12.82
N THR A 46 -1.86 -2.95 -11.68
CA THR A 46 -2.24 -4.14 -10.93
C THR A 46 -3.16 -3.72 -9.80
N THR A 47 -4.31 -4.38 -9.67
CA THR A 47 -5.24 -4.16 -8.57
C THR A 47 -4.98 -5.21 -7.50
N PHE A 48 -4.59 -4.78 -6.31
CA PHE A 48 -4.35 -5.66 -5.17
C PHE A 48 -5.54 -5.62 -4.22
N ASP A 49 -6.16 -6.77 -3.95
CA ASP A 49 -7.23 -6.91 -2.98
C ASP A 49 -6.66 -7.35 -1.63
N SER A 50 -6.83 -6.50 -0.61
CA SER A 50 -6.38 -6.78 0.76
C SER A 50 -7.04 -8.00 1.40
N SER A 51 -8.17 -8.48 0.86
CA SER A 51 -8.80 -9.73 1.29
C SER A 51 -7.95 -10.97 1.00
N GLN A 52 -6.98 -10.85 0.09
CA GLN A 52 -6.08 -11.94 -0.31
C GLN A 52 -4.87 -12.11 0.62
N LEU A 53 -4.68 -11.21 1.59
CA LEU A 53 -3.59 -11.31 2.56
C LEU A 53 -3.75 -12.54 3.44
N LYS A 54 -2.69 -13.34 3.56
CA LYS A 54 -2.65 -14.45 4.51
C LYS A 54 -2.51 -13.91 5.94
N PRO A 55 -2.81 -14.71 6.98
CA PRO A 55 -2.83 -14.23 8.37
C PRO A 55 -1.56 -13.53 8.87
N ASN A 56 -0.40 -13.83 8.28
CA ASN A 56 0.90 -13.26 8.66
C ASN A 56 1.47 -12.29 7.59
N ASP A 57 0.71 -11.98 6.54
CA ASP A 57 1.15 -11.03 5.54
C ASP A 57 0.90 -9.60 6.03
N VAL A 58 1.76 -8.68 5.60
CA VAL A 58 1.60 -7.26 5.85
C VAL A 58 1.61 -6.51 4.52
N LEU A 59 0.67 -5.57 4.37
CA LEU A 59 0.65 -4.66 3.24
C LEU A 59 1.47 -3.41 3.58
N ILE A 60 2.47 -3.12 2.76
CA ILE A 60 3.33 -1.95 2.91
C ILE A 60 3.21 -1.02 1.70
N LYS A 61 3.49 0.27 1.92
CA LYS A 61 3.72 1.24 0.86
C LYS A 61 5.21 1.62 0.88
N LEU A 62 5.92 1.29 -0.19
CA LEU A 62 7.32 1.68 -0.33
C LEU A 62 7.45 3.22 -0.33
N LEU A 63 8.40 3.74 0.44
CA LEU A 63 8.70 5.17 0.49
C LEU A 63 9.78 5.54 -0.53
N ALA A 64 10.82 4.72 -0.60
CA ALA A 64 11.92 4.81 -1.56
C ALA A 64 12.62 3.44 -1.66
N SER A 65 13.26 3.18 -2.79
CA SER A 65 14.15 2.03 -3.00
C SER A 65 15.37 2.47 -3.80
N PRO A 66 16.60 2.17 -3.36
CA PRO A 66 17.80 2.45 -4.15
C PRO A 66 17.87 1.53 -5.37
N ILE A 67 18.67 1.94 -6.36
CA ILE A 67 19.11 1.07 -7.46
C ILE A 67 20.57 0.72 -7.20
N ASN A 68 20.83 -0.54 -6.86
CA ASN A 68 22.17 -1.03 -6.57
C ASN A 68 22.73 -1.84 -7.75
N PRO A 69 24.06 -2.03 -7.84
CA PRO A 69 24.66 -2.88 -8.86
C PRO A 69 24.13 -4.33 -8.84
N ALA A 70 23.82 -4.86 -7.65
CA ALA A 70 23.27 -6.21 -7.52
C ALA A 70 21.88 -6.34 -8.19
N ASP A 71 21.06 -5.29 -8.13
CA ASP A 71 19.73 -5.28 -8.74
C ASP A 71 19.83 -5.31 -10.27
N ILE A 72 20.81 -4.60 -10.83
CA ILE A 72 21.08 -4.57 -12.28
C ILE A 72 21.55 -5.94 -12.80
N ASN A 73 22.33 -6.68 -12.01
CA ASN A 73 22.82 -8.00 -12.40
C ASN A 73 21.74 -9.09 -12.37
N MET A 74 20.61 -8.83 -11.71
CA MET A 74 19.50 -9.78 -11.56
C MET A 74 18.52 -9.74 -12.75
N VAL A 75 18.52 -8.66 -13.53
CA VAL A 75 17.50 -8.38 -14.56
C VAL A 75 17.96 -8.69 -15.98
#